data_AF-A0A7S2PCB7-F1
#
_entry.id   AF-A0A7S2PCB7-F1
#
_cell.length_a   1.000
_cell.length_b   1.000
_cell.length_c   1.000
_cell.angle_alpha   90.00
_cell.angle_beta   90.00
_cell.angle_gamma   90.00
#
_symmetry.space_group_name_H-M   'P 1'
#
loop_
_entity.id
_entity.type
_entity.pdbx_description
1 polymer ?
#
loop_
_entity_poly.entity_id
_entity_poly.type
_entity_poly.pdbx_seq_one_letter_code
_entity_poly.pdbx_strand_id
1 'polypeptide(L)'
;MSFWGAKVAPGKAAKVDTPDGELLHLSQACLDPAAPAGAAAKVFVEQGGEKYAVACLKEGGVECCALDLFIDLKEAKLSVGGKASVHLTGYFESEKWATSRTTRRPSRSPLRSRRRCSPRPSQQRRRRRRRPRRRRRRRR
;
A
#
# COMPACT_ATOMS: atom_id res chain seq x y z
N MET A 1 15.70 -9.10 -8.10
CA MET A 1 15.76 -7.75 -7.52
C MET A 1 17.14 -7.21 -7.75
N SER A 2 17.25 -6.04 -8.36
CA SER A 2 18.53 -5.38 -8.67
C SER A 2 18.59 -4.04 -7.95
N PHE A 3 19.70 -3.75 -7.25
CA PHE A 3 19.84 -2.48 -6.54
C PHE A 3 19.79 -1.31 -7.51
N TRP A 4 19.09 -0.26 -7.10
CA TRP A 4 19.06 1.02 -7.79
C TRP A 4 19.39 2.15 -6.81
N GLY A 5 20.18 3.11 -7.27
CA GLY A 5 20.48 4.31 -6.50
C GLY A 5 20.81 5.49 -7.42
N ALA A 6 20.32 6.67 -7.06
CA ALA A 6 20.60 7.90 -7.79
C ALA A 6 20.80 9.07 -6.83
N LYS A 7 21.85 9.85 -7.09
CA LYS A 7 22.04 11.17 -6.47
C LYS A 7 21.38 12.23 -7.34
N VAL A 8 20.36 12.90 -6.80
CA VAL A 8 19.57 13.89 -7.54
C VAL A 8 19.86 15.27 -6.98
N ALA A 9 20.33 16.15 -7.85
CA ALA A 9 20.62 17.55 -7.52
C ALA A 9 19.31 18.34 -7.29
N PRO A 10 19.37 19.46 -6.54
CA PRO A 10 18.20 20.31 -6.31
C PRO A 10 17.58 20.81 -7.61
N GLY A 11 16.26 20.76 -7.70
CA GLY A 11 15.50 21.19 -8.88
C GLY A 11 15.62 20.27 -10.10
N LYS A 12 16.27 19.10 -9.96
CA LYS A 12 16.43 18.13 -11.05
C LYS A 12 15.51 16.93 -10.88
N ALA A 13 15.27 16.26 -12.00
CA ALA A 13 14.63 14.96 -12.05
C ALA A 13 15.67 13.85 -11.90
N ALA A 14 15.28 12.73 -11.29
CA ALA A 14 16.11 11.54 -11.26
C ALA A 14 16.24 10.98 -12.69
N LYS A 15 17.46 10.65 -13.11
CA LYS A 15 17.67 9.88 -14.33
C LYS A 15 17.52 8.42 -13.96
N VAL A 16 16.50 7.76 -14.51
CA VAL A 16 16.24 6.35 -14.25
C VAL A 16 15.96 5.66 -15.58
N ASP A 17 16.91 4.85 -16.02
CA ASP A 17 16.71 3.98 -17.16
C ASP A 17 16.14 2.66 -16.62
N THR A 18 14.88 2.41 -16.95
CA THR A 18 14.16 1.23 -16.47
C THR A 18 14.01 0.26 -17.64
N PRO A 19 14.43 -1.02 -17.49
CA PRO A 19 14.11 -2.04 -18.47
C PRO A 19 12.60 -2.18 -18.64
N ASP A 20 12.15 -2.50 -19.86
CA ASP A 20 10.71 -2.62 -20.15
C ASP A 20 10.00 -3.60 -19.22
N GLY A 21 9.01 -3.10 -18.48
CA GLY A 21 8.16 -3.91 -17.59
C GLY A 21 8.67 -4.07 -16.15
N GLU A 22 9.74 -3.38 -15.75
CA GLU A 22 10.20 -3.40 -14.36
C GLU A 22 9.62 -2.23 -13.54
N LEU A 23 9.18 -2.53 -12.31
CA LEU A 23 8.76 -1.51 -11.35
C LEU A 23 9.93 -1.11 -10.46
N LEU A 24 10.09 0.20 -10.23
CA LEU A 24 11.03 0.69 -9.23
C LEU A 24 10.36 0.66 -7.86
N HIS A 25 10.88 -0.16 -6.96
CA HIS A 25 10.60 0.00 -5.53
C HIS A 25 11.53 1.06 -4.95
N LEU A 26 10.99 2.24 -4.66
CA LEU A 26 11.70 3.30 -3.97
C LEU A 26 11.59 3.08 -2.46
N SER A 27 12.70 2.63 -1.87
CA SER A 27 12.75 2.21 -0.47
C SER A 27 13.27 3.29 0.48
N GLN A 28 14.05 4.25 -0.03
CA GLN A 28 14.70 5.24 0.81
C GLN A 28 14.96 6.55 0.08
N ALA A 29 14.87 7.65 0.83
CA ALA A 29 15.44 8.94 0.48
C ALA A 29 16.40 9.39 1.60
N CYS A 30 17.57 9.91 1.24
CA CYS A 30 18.56 10.46 2.17
C CYS A 30 19.02 11.82 1.70
N LEU A 31 19.12 12.78 2.59
CA LEU A 31 19.81 14.03 2.33
C LEU A 31 21.28 13.73 2.08
N ASP A 32 21.89 14.50 1.17
CA ASP A 32 23.33 14.45 0.94
C ASP A 32 24.09 14.77 2.24
N PRO A 33 25.09 13.97 2.65
CA PRO A 33 25.93 14.28 3.81
C PRO A 33 26.68 15.61 3.69
N ALA A 34 26.90 16.11 2.47
CA ALA A 34 27.49 17.41 2.21
C ALA A 34 26.46 18.55 2.13
N ALA A 35 25.20 18.30 2.51
CA ALA A 35 24.18 19.35 2.55
C ALA A 35 24.58 20.45 3.55
N PRO A 36 24.42 21.74 3.21
CA PRO A 36 24.68 22.83 4.14
C PRO A 36 23.79 22.75 5.39
N ALA A 37 24.29 23.30 6.50
CA ALA A 37 23.55 23.33 7.75
C ALA A 37 22.16 23.97 7.59
N GLY A 38 21.13 23.28 8.06
CA GLY A 38 19.72 23.67 7.95
C GLY A 38 19.12 23.63 6.53
N ALA A 39 19.85 23.12 5.53
CA ALA A 39 19.32 22.94 4.19
C ALA A 39 18.17 21.92 4.17
N ALA A 40 17.21 22.15 3.29
CA ALA A 40 16.03 21.29 3.14
C ALA A 40 15.87 20.83 1.70
N ALA A 41 15.34 19.61 1.55
CA ALA A 41 14.98 19.01 0.28
C ALA A 41 13.61 18.35 0.36
N LYS A 42 12.91 18.27 -0.77
CA LYS A 42 11.65 17.52 -0.90
C LYS A 42 11.74 16.59 -2.09
N VAL A 43 11.35 15.35 -1.90
CA VAL A 43 11.24 14.37 -2.98
C VAL A 43 9.80 14.37 -3.47
N PHE A 44 9.64 14.42 -4.79
CA PHE A 44 8.34 14.42 -5.43
C PHE A 44 8.20 13.27 -6.43
N VAL A 45 6.99 12.71 -6.46
CA VAL A 45 6.52 11.83 -7.52
C VAL A 45 5.46 12.61 -8.31
N GLU A 46 5.63 12.69 -9.62
CA GLU A 46 4.67 13.30 -10.53
C GLU A 46 4.04 12.21 -11.39
N GLN A 47 2.72 12.06 -11.34
CA GLN A 47 1.96 11.06 -12.11
C GLN A 47 0.59 11.63 -12.45
N GLY A 48 0.10 11.39 -13.66
CA GLY A 48 -1.24 11.85 -14.08
C GLY A 48 -1.41 13.39 -14.08
N GLY A 49 -0.31 14.13 -14.20
CA GLY A 49 -0.31 15.60 -14.15
C GLY A 49 -0.36 16.20 -12.73
N GLU A 50 -0.42 15.37 -11.69
CA GLU A 50 -0.33 15.80 -10.30
C GLU A 50 1.05 15.52 -9.71
N LYS A 51 1.46 16.36 -8.75
CA LYS A 51 2.78 16.30 -8.11
C LYS A 51 2.64 16.13 -6.60
N TYR A 52 3.10 15.00 -6.09
CA TYR A 52 2.99 14.63 -4.68
C TYR A 52 4.34 14.69 -3.98
N ALA A 53 4.40 15.33 -2.81
CA ALA A 53 5.59 15.27 -1.96
C ALA A 53 5.59 13.96 -1.16
N VAL A 54 6.59 13.10 -1.40
CA VAL A 54 6.70 11.78 -0.75
C VAL A 54 7.71 11.77 0.39
N ALA A 55 8.65 12.71 0.40
CA ALA A 55 9.56 12.92 1.53
C ALA A 55 9.89 14.41 1.69
N CYS A 56 10.05 14.84 2.94
CA CYS A 56 10.56 16.16 3.31
C CYS A 56 11.76 15.96 4.23
N LEU A 57 12.94 16.40 3.78
CA LEU A 57 14.21 16.19 4.45
C LEU A 57 14.82 17.53 4.85
N LYS A 58 15.51 17.57 5.99
CA LYS A 58 16.21 18.74 6.50
C LYS A 58 17.44 18.33 7.31
N GLU A 59 18.57 18.97 7.01
CA GLU A 59 19.81 18.80 7.75
C GLU A 59 19.61 19.23 9.22
N GLY A 60 20.15 18.43 10.15
CA GLY A 60 19.95 18.61 11.59
C GLY A 60 18.54 18.25 12.08
N GLY A 61 17.70 17.66 11.22
CA GLY A 61 16.34 17.25 11.54
C GLY A 61 16.04 15.84 11.02
N VAL A 62 15.19 15.75 9.99
CA VAL A 62 14.89 14.48 9.31
C VAL A 62 15.78 14.38 8.09
N GLU A 63 16.89 13.66 8.21
CA GLU A 63 17.88 13.55 7.14
C GLU A 63 17.63 12.36 6.22
N CYS A 64 16.88 11.36 6.68
CA CYS A 64 16.47 10.22 5.88
C CYS A 64 15.00 9.88 6.11
N CYS A 65 14.39 9.24 5.11
CA CYS A 65 13.02 8.80 5.14
C CYS A 65 12.93 7.43 4.46
N ALA A 66 12.41 6.44 5.19
CA ALA A 66 12.05 5.15 4.61
C ALA A 66 10.75 5.31 3.82
N LEU A 67 10.71 4.71 2.63
CA LEU A 67 9.60 4.76 1.70
C LEU A 67 9.23 3.33 1.31
N ASP A 68 7.96 3.12 0.94
CA ASP A 68 7.47 1.84 0.42
C ASP A 68 6.59 2.14 -0.80
N LEU A 69 7.23 2.61 -1.87
CA LEU A 69 6.55 3.07 -3.08
C LEU A 69 6.99 2.25 -4.29
N PHE A 70 6.02 1.68 -5.00
CA PHE A 70 6.24 1.02 -6.29
C PHE A 70 5.86 2.00 -7.39
N ILE A 71 6.84 2.37 -8.22
CA ILE A 71 6.70 3.44 -9.21
C ILE A 71 6.92 2.84 -10.60
N ASP A 72 5.91 2.98 -11.46
CA ASP A 72 6.07 2.79 -12.89
C ASP A 72 6.64 4.07 -13.51
N LEU A 73 7.90 4.01 -13.91
CA LEU A 73 8.62 5.15 -14.46
C LEU A 73 8.24 5.48 -15.91
N LYS A 74 7.37 4.68 -16.55
CA LYS A 74 6.74 5.04 -17.83
C LYS A 74 5.65 6.11 -17.65
N GLU A 75 4.98 6.09 -16.50
CA GLU A 75 3.85 6.99 -16.20
C GLU A 75 4.19 8.05 -15.15
N ALA A 76 5.25 7.84 -14.37
CA ALA A 76 5.62 8.69 -13.27
C ALA A 76 7.07 9.20 -13.36
N LYS A 77 7.30 10.39 -12.78
CA LYS A 77 8.61 11.05 -12.74
C LYS A 77 9.02 11.39 -11.32
N LEU A 78 10.26 11.05 -10.97
CA LEU A 78 10.87 11.42 -9.70
C LEU A 78 11.64 12.74 -9.84
N SER A 79 11.44 13.65 -8.89
CA SER A 79 12.19 14.90 -8.83
C SER A 79 12.49 15.34 -7.41
N VAL A 80 13.53 16.15 -7.27
CA VAL A 80 13.93 16.75 -5.99
C VAL A 80 13.82 18.26 -6.07
N GLY A 81 13.14 18.86 -5.10
CA GLY A 81 13.11 20.31 -4.90
C GLY A 81 13.84 20.71 -3.62
N GLY A 82 14.07 22.02 -3.45
CA GLY A 82 14.77 22.57 -2.28
C GLY A 82 16.18 23.03 -2.61
N LYS A 83 17.07 23.00 -1.61
CA LYS A 83 18.45 23.52 -1.70
C LYS A 83 19.53 22.44 -1.56
N ALA A 84 19.16 21.21 -1.21
CA ALA A 84 20.09 20.10 -0.99
C ALA A 84 19.83 18.94 -1.95
N SER A 85 20.90 18.24 -2.30
CA SER A 85 20.83 17.00 -3.09
C SER A 85 20.27 15.87 -2.22
N VAL A 86 19.67 14.88 -2.87
CA VAL A 86 19.12 13.70 -2.19
C VAL A 86 19.60 12.43 -2.88
N HIS A 87 20.03 11.45 -2.08
CA HIS A 87 20.26 10.07 -2.49
C HIS A 87 18.94 9.32 -2.41
N LEU A 88 18.46 8.84 -3.56
CA LEU A 88 17.31 7.94 -3.65
C LEU A 88 17.84 6.53 -3.85
N THR A 89 17.32 5.57 -3.10
CA THR A 89 17.72 4.16 -3.22
C THR A 89 16.53 3.21 -3.17
N GLY A 90 16.70 2.07 -3.82
CA GLY A 90 15.63 1.13 -4.07
C GLY A 90 16.10 -0.10 -4.80
N TYR A 91 15.16 -0.82 -5.37
CA TYR A 91 15.45 -1.96 -6.23
C TYR A 91 14.42 -2.10 -7.33
N PHE A 92 14.85 -2.64 -8.47
CA PHE A 92 13.93 -3.06 -9.52
C PHE A 92 13.39 -4.45 -9.24
N GLU A 93 12.07 -4.57 -9.33
CA GLU A 93 11.38 -5.86 -9.34
C GLU A 93 11.14 -6.31 -10.77
N SER A 94 11.82 -7.38 -11.18
CA SER A 94 11.54 -8.08 -12.44
C SER A 94 10.32 -8.98 -12.25
N GLU A 95 9.34 -8.95 -13.17
CA GLU A 95 8.15 -9.82 -13.13
C GLU A 95 8.48 -11.32 -13.01
N LYS A 96 9.67 -11.74 -13.46
CA LYS A 96 10.14 -13.14 -13.40
C LYS A 96 10.20 -13.74 -11.99
N TRP A 97 10.18 -12.91 -10.94
CA TRP A 97 10.23 -13.37 -9.55
C TRP A 97 8.84 -13.70 -8.95
N ALA A 98 7.75 -13.13 -9.49
CA ALA A 98 6.40 -13.28 -8.95
C ALA A 98 5.82 -14.72 -9.09
N THR A 99 6.33 -15.51 -10.03
CA THR A 99 5.79 -16.85 -10.34
C THR A 99 6.20 -17.94 -9.35
N SER A 100 7.16 -17.70 -8.45
CA SER A 100 7.66 -18.75 -7.54
C SER A 100 6.91 -18.88 -6.20
N ARG A 101 5.99 -17.96 -5.87
CA ARG A 101 5.32 -17.94 -4.54
C ARG A 101 3.87 -18.47 -4.52
N THR A 102 3.29 -18.85 -5.67
CA THR A 102 1.88 -19.31 -5.76
C THR A 102 1.75 -20.78 -6.18
N THR A 103 2.39 -21.69 -5.46
CA THR A 103 1.99 -23.11 -5.42
C THR A 103 1.85 -23.59 -3.97
N ARG A 104 1.11 -22.86 -3.14
CA ARG A 104 0.51 -23.48 -1.95
C ARG A 104 -0.61 -24.41 -2.42
N ARG A 105 -0.30 -25.72 -2.47
CA ARG A 105 -1.24 -26.82 -2.72
C ARG A 105 -2.57 -26.57 -1.99
N PRO A 106 -3.74 -26.69 -2.65
CA PRO A 106 -4.99 -26.75 -1.92
C PRO A 106 -4.97 -28.02 -1.06
N SER A 107 -5.05 -27.87 0.26
CA SER A 107 -5.23 -28.97 1.20
C SER A 107 -6.58 -29.62 0.95
N ARG A 108 -6.60 -30.75 0.24
CA ARG A 108 -7.74 -31.67 0.24
C ARG A 108 -7.90 -32.23 1.65
N SER A 109 -8.94 -31.83 2.38
CA SER A 109 -9.44 -32.58 3.52
C SER A 109 -10.60 -33.48 3.06
N PRO A 110 -10.48 -34.81 3.11
CA PRO A 110 -11.59 -35.71 2.92
C PRO A 110 -12.17 -36.08 4.30
N LEU A 111 -13.35 -35.59 4.66
CA LEU A 111 -14.11 -36.19 5.75
C LEU A 111 -15.49 -36.61 5.25
N ARG A 112 -15.53 -37.91 5.01
CA ARG A 112 -16.59 -38.74 4.48
C ARG A 112 -17.65 -38.97 5.56
N SER A 113 -18.90 -38.76 5.14
CA SER A 113 -20.10 -39.55 5.46
C SER A 113 -20.59 -39.74 6.91
N ARG A 114 -21.83 -39.25 7.08
CA ARG A 114 -23.02 -39.96 7.63
C ARG A 114 -22.97 -40.40 9.09
N ARG A 115 -23.95 -39.87 9.86
CA ARG A 115 -25.00 -40.71 10.49
C ARG A 115 -26.26 -39.88 10.74
N ARG A 116 -27.37 -40.39 10.21
CA ARG A 116 -28.75 -40.00 10.53
C ARG A 116 -29.05 -40.40 11.97
N CYS A 117 -29.76 -39.55 12.71
CA CYS A 117 -30.73 -39.98 13.73
C CYS A 117 -31.55 -38.77 14.22
N SER A 118 -32.71 -38.57 13.61
CA SER A 118 -33.94 -38.18 14.34
C SER A 118 -34.83 -39.44 14.30
N PRO A 119 -35.79 -39.69 15.22
CA PRO A 119 -36.63 -38.74 15.96
C PRO A 119 -36.81 -39.13 17.46
N ARG A 120 -37.45 -38.35 18.35
CA ARG A 120 -38.91 -38.37 18.62
C ARG A 120 -39.29 -37.47 19.82
N PRO A 121 -40.61 -37.22 20.03
CA PRO A 121 -41.17 -35.97 20.60
C PRO A 121 -41.84 -36.14 21.98
N SER A 122 -42.17 -35.03 22.66
CA SER A 122 -43.38 -34.89 23.50
C SER A 122 -43.54 -33.44 23.99
N GLN A 123 -44.63 -32.75 23.62
CA GLN A 123 -45.81 -32.40 24.46
C GLN A 123 -45.44 -31.45 25.62
N GLN A 124 -45.89 -30.20 25.70
CA GLN A 124 -47.27 -29.71 25.83
C GLN A 124 -47.32 -28.28 25.26
N ARG A 125 -48.05 -27.95 24.19
CA ARG A 125 -49.51 -27.79 24.06
C ARG A 125 -50.18 -27.06 25.25
N ARG A 126 -50.87 -25.96 24.88
CA ARG A 126 -51.99 -25.25 25.54
C ARG A 126 -51.51 -24.03 26.36
N ARG A 127 -52.01 -22.80 26.17
CA ARG A 127 -53.27 -22.35 25.57
C ARG A 127 -53.20 -20.84 25.27
N ARG A 128 -53.58 -20.52 24.03
CA ARG A 128 -54.67 -19.59 23.66
C ARG A 128 -54.53 -18.09 23.97
N ARG A 129 -54.50 -17.34 22.86
CA ARG A 129 -55.43 -16.25 22.45
C ARG A 129 -55.50 -15.07 23.42
N ARG A 130 -55.28 -13.82 23.00
CA ARG A 130 -56.08 -13.12 21.97
C ARG A 130 -55.32 -11.90 21.41
N ARG A 131 -55.47 -11.69 20.10
CA ARG A 131 -55.13 -10.47 19.36
C ARG A 131 -56.13 -9.31 19.68
N PRO A 132 -56.20 -8.22 18.89
CA PRO A 132 -55.51 -6.95 19.05
C PRO A 132 -56.53 -5.79 19.17
N ARG A 133 -56.08 -4.52 19.25
CA ARG A 133 -56.72 -3.34 18.59
C ARG A 133 -55.97 -2.08 19.03
N ARG A 134 -55.27 -1.41 18.10
CA ARG A 134 -55.77 -0.28 17.29
C ARG A 134 -56.19 0.92 18.16
N ARG A 135 -55.46 2.02 18.00
CA ARG A 135 -55.77 3.19 17.12
C ARG A 135 -55.58 4.51 17.88
N ARG A 136 -54.82 5.41 17.21
CA ARG A 136 -55.10 6.85 17.03
C ARG A 136 -54.98 7.70 18.33
N ARG A 137 -54.54 8.96 18.31
CA ARG A 137 -54.56 10.00 17.28
C ARG A 137 -53.74 11.21 17.80
N ARG A 138 -53.07 11.88 16.86
CA ARG A 138 -53.01 13.35 16.62
C ARG A 138 -52.52 14.31 17.72
N ARG A 139 -51.54 15.12 17.26
CA ARG A 139 -51.45 16.59 17.26
C ARG A 139 -51.56 17.30 18.61
N ARG A 140 -50.51 18.04 18.95
CA ARG A 140 -50.51 19.51 18.87
C ARG A 140 -49.15 19.97 18.37
#